data_AF-A0A660TL65-F1
#
_entry.id   AF-A0A660TL65-F1
#
_cell.length_a   1.000
_cell.length_b   1.000
_cell.length_c   1.000
_cell.angle_alpha   90.00
_cell.angle_beta   90.00
_cell.angle_gamma   90.00
#
_symmetry.space_group_name_H-M   'P 1'
#
loop_
_entity.id
_entity.type
_entity.pdbx_description
1 polymer ?
#
loop_
_entity_poly.entity_id
_entity_poly.type
_entity_poly.pdbx_seq_one_letter_code
_entity_poly.pdbx_strand_id
1 'polypeptide(L)'
;MKPGDLIGEYIGVVRRAQPGRPLPGCGFSSDYSWGFPKVRTFGRLLEIDGREAGGLLRFANHASEAGSGTGSGPSAEPDHFPFGGQWHVVFTARLPIEAGGEITVDYGDAYWNQSERELV
;
A
#
# COMPACT_ATOMS: atom_id res chain seq x y z
N MET A 1 9.42 6.81 -15.75
CA MET A 1 10.16 6.45 -14.53
C MET A 1 10.91 5.15 -14.77
N LYS A 2 12.10 5.01 -14.20
CA LYS A 2 12.91 3.80 -14.24
C LYS A 2 12.76 3.02 -12.94
N PRO A 3 13.05 1.70 -12.92
CA PRO A 3 13.12 0.95 -11.67
C PRO A 3 14.04 1.63 -10.64
N GLY A 4 13.57 1.72 -9.40
CA GLY A 4 14.22 2.40 -8.28
C GLY A 4 13.87 3.88 -8.12
N ASP A 5 13.25 4.53 -9.11
CA ASP A 5 12.84 5.93 -8.98
C ASP A 5 11.78 6.08 -7.88
N LEU A 6 11.93 7.12 -7.04
CA LEU A 6 10.90 7.49 -6.06
C LEU A 6 9.65 8.02 -6.77
N ILE A 7 8.50 7.39 -6.50
CA ILE A 7 7.19 7.85 -6.96
C ILE A 7 6.62 8.88 -5.99
N GLY A 8 6.68 8.58 -4.70
CA GLY A 8 6.23 9.48 -3.65
C GLY A 8 5.98 8.76 -2.33
N GLU A 9 5.46 9.52 -1.37
CA GLU A 9 5.15 9.01 -0.04
C GLU A 9 3.66 8.66 0.09
N TYR A 10 3.38 7.49 0.67
CA TYR A 10 2.04 7.12 1.08
C TYR A 10 1.74 7.79 2.42
N ILE A 11 0.98 8.88 2.37
CA ILE A 11 0.65 9.71 3.54
C ILE A 11 -0.78 9.46 4.03
N GLY A 12 -1.02 9.81 5.28
CA GLY A 12 -2.33 9.67 5.92
C GLY A 12 -2.21 9.86 7.43
N VAL A 13 -3.27 9.48 8.16
CA VAL A 13 -3.28 9.51 9.62
C VAL A 13 -2.52 8.29 10.15
N VAL A 14 -1.44 8.53 10.90
CA VAL A 14 -0.73 7.46 11.61
C VAL A 14 -1.49 7.07 12.87
N ARG A 15 -1.82 5.78 13.01
CA ARG A 15 -2.46 5.24 14.21
C ARG A 15 -2.09 3.78 14.44
N ARG A 16 -2.58 3.19 15.53
CA ARG A 16 -2.44 1.74 15.76
C ARG A 16 -3.16 0.97 14.66
N ALA A 17 -2.51 -0.07 14.14
CA ALA A 17 -3.12 -0.97 13.17
C ALA A 17 -4.41 -1.57 13.72
N GLN A 18 -5.46 -1.57 12.90
CA GLN A 18 -6.75 -2.17 13.23
C GLN A 18 -7.12 -3.19 12.15
N PRO A 19 -7.73 -4.33 12.50
CA PRO A 19 -8.29 -5.24 11.51
C PRO A 19 -9.31 -4.52 10.62
N GLY A 20 -9.27 -4.81 9.32
CA GLY A 20 -10.25 -4.33 8.37
C GLY A 20 -11.64 -4.88 8.68
N ARG A 21 -12.63 -4.00 8.83
CA ARG A 21 -14.03 -4.35 9.06
C ARG A 21 -14.89 -3.99 7.85
N PRO A 22 -15.89 -4.80 7.47
CA PRO A 22 -16.81 -4.44 6.40
C PRO A 22 -17.54 -3.12 6.69
N LEU A 23 -17.71 -2.29 5.66
CA LEU A 23 -18.48 -1.04 5.75
C LEU A 23 -19.90 -1.21 5.17
N PRO A 24 -20.90 -0.45 5.64
CA PRO A 24 -22.21 -0.41 5.01
C PRO A 24 -22.12 0.05 3.55
N GLY A 25 -22.66 -0.73 2.61
CA GLY A 25 -22.66 -0.41 1.18
C GLY A 25 -21.65 -1.23 0.38
N CYS A 26 -20.36 -1.02 0.62
CA CYS A 26 -19.26 -1.84 0.06
C CYS A 26 -17.93 -1.48 0.74
N GLY A 27 -16.93 -2.36 0.57
CA GLY A 27 -15.56 -2.11 1.01
C GLY A 27 -15.29 -2.37 2.50
N PHE A 28 -14.08 -2.06 2.91
CA PHE A 28 -13.56 -2.31 4.26
C PHE A 28 -12.95 -1.04 4.86
N SER A 29 -12.94 -0.99 6.18
CA SER A 29 -12.33 0.10 6.94
C SER A 29 -10.83 0.25 6.65
N SER A 30 -10.19 -0.77 6.09
CA SER A 30 -8.76 -0.84 5.76
C SER A 30 -8.43 -0.63 4.27
N ASP A 31 -9.40 -0.30 3.41
CA ASP A 31 -9.15 -0.20 1.95
C ASP A 31 -8.13 0.89 1.58
N TYR A 32 -7.87 1.83 2.48
CA TYR A 32 -6.85 2.89 2.35
C TYR A 32 -5.81 2.84 3.48
N SER A 33 -5.62 1.66 4.07
CA SER A 33 -4.68 1.47 5.18
C SER A 33 -3.40 0.80 4.70
N TRP A 34 -2.25 1.35 5.09
CA TRP A 34 -0.96 0.71 4.88
C TRP A 34 -0.28 0.36 6.20
N GLY A 35 0.03 -0.91 6.42
CA GLY A 35 0.63 -1.38 7.67
C GLY A 35 2.14 -1.08 7.76
N PHE A 36 2.61 -0.55 8.89
CA PHE A 36 4.02 -0.24 9.13
C PHE A 36 4.40 -0.28 10.63
N PRO A 37 5.70 -0.26 10.98
CA PRO A 37 6.86 -0.60 10.14
C PRO A 37 6.92 -2.10 9.81
N LYS A 38 7.72 -2.51 8.81
CA LYS A 38 7.92 -3.92 8.46
C LYS A 38 8.85 -4.56 9.48
N VAL A 39 8.33 -4.89 10.66
CA VAL A 39 9.09 -5.59 11.71
C VAL A 39 9.03 -7.10 11.48
N ARG A 40 10.21 -7.73 11.54
CA ARG A 40 10.50 -9.05 10.96
C ARG A 40 9.83 -10.27 11.62
N THR A 41 8.79 -10.15 12.45
CA THR A 41 8.25 -11.37 13.10
C THR A 41 6.78 -11.36 13.55
N PHE A 42 6.15 -10.23 13.92
CA PHE A 42 4.80 -10.30 14.51
C PHE A 42 3.92 -9.07 14.21
N GLY A 43 3.60 -8.87 12.94
CA GLY A 43 2.57 -7.91 12.51
C GLY A 43 3.00 -6.45 12.50
N ARG A 44 2.18 -5.63 11.84
CA ARG A 44 2.35 -4.18 11.75
C ARG A 44 1.72 -3.54 12.99
N LEU A 45 2.51 -2.79 13.76
CA LEU A 45 2.00 -2.14 14.98
C LEU A 45 1.19 -0.89 14.67
N LEU A 46 1.49 -0.24 13.56
CA LEU A 46 0.89 1.00 13.11
C LEU A 46 0.33 0.83 11.70
N GLU A 47 -0.57 1.74 11.34
CA GLU A 47 -1.04 1.92 9.98
C GLU A 47 -1.02 3.40 9.62
N ILE A 48 -0.90 3.67 8.31
CA ILE A 48 -1.22 4.95 7.70
C ILE A 48 -2.61 4.82 7.09
N ASP A 49 -3.61 5.52 7.62
CA ASP A 49 -4.96 5.60 7.03
C ASP A 49 -5.07 6.81 6.11
N GLY A 50 -5.13 6.54 4.80
CA GLY A 50 -5.24 7.55 3.74
C GLY A 50 -6.66 8.06 3.46
N ARG A 51 -7.70 7.59 4.18
CA ARG A 51 -9.10 7.93 3.89
C ARG A 51 -9.37 9.43 3.97
N GLU A 52 -8.99 10.07 5.08
CA GLU A 52 -9.30 11.47 5.35
C GLU A 52 -8.16 12.43 4.98
N ALA A 53 -6.91 12.00 5.19
CA ALA A 53 -5.72 12.83 5.02
C ALA A 53 -4.69 12.24 4.04
N GLY A 54 -5.12 11.37 3.13
CA GLY A 54 -4.23 10.71 2.17
C GLY A 54 -3.90 11.53 0.93
N GLY A 55 -2.71 11.28 0.37
CA GLY A 55 -2.24 11.84 -0.89
C GLY A 55 -2.70 11.05 -2.12
N LEU A 56 -2.12 11.34 -3.28
CA LEU A 56 -2.49 10.69 -4.55
C LEU A 56 -2.26 9.18 -4.54
N LEU A 57 -1.25 8.69 -3.81
CA LEU A 57 -0.91 7.26 -3.79
C LEU A 57 -1.96 6.38 -3.10
N ARG A 58 -2.95 6.96 -2.40
CA ARG A 58 -4.12 6.21 -1.90
C ARG A 58 -5.00 5.63 -3.02
N PHE A 59 -4.83 6.10 -4.25
CA PHE A 59 -5.57 5.65 -5.42
C PHE A 59 -4.77 4.70 -6.31
N ALA A 60 -3.52 4.34 -5.93
CA ALA A 60 -2.74 3.35 -6.66
C ALA A 60 -3.43 1.99 -6.53
N ASN A 61 -3.83 1.38 -7.65
CA ASN A 61 -4.64 0.17 -7.65
C ASN A 61 -3.82 -1.10 -7.36
N HIS A 62 -4.53 -2.18 -7.03
CA HIS A 62 -3.91 -3.48 -6.86
C HIS A 62 -3.43 -4.07 -8.19
N ALA A 63 -2.22 -4.62 -8.19
CA ALA A 63 -1.81 -5.65 -9.13
C ALA A 63 -0.96 -6.70 -8.40
N SER A 64 -1.15 -7.96 -8.75
CA SER A 64 -0.29 -9.07 -8.31
C SER A 64 0.43 -9.69 -9.50
N GLU A 65 1.48 -10.47 -9.24
CA GLU A 65 2.22 -11.20 -10.28
C GLU A 65 1.31 -12.07 -11.17
N ALA A 66 0.23 -12.62 -10.60
CA ALA A 66 -0.71 -13.48 -11.31
C ALA A 66 -1.88 -12.72 -11.95
N GLY A 67 -2.13 -11.48 -11.53
CA GLY A 67 -3.33 -10.71 -11.87
C GLY A 67 -3.16 -9.68 -12.98
N SER A 68 -1.92 -9.31 -13.33
CA SER A 68 -1.69 -8.42 -14.46
C SER A 68 -1.85 -9.21 -15.75
N GLY A 69 -2.82 -8.85 -16.60
CA GLY A 69 -3.00 -9.47 -17.93
C GLY A 69 -1.79 -9.34 -18.86
N THR A 70 -0.72 -8.66 -18.41
CA THR A 70 0.56 -8.46 -19.07
C THR A 70 1.66 -9.40 -18.56
N GLY A 71 1.40 -10.27 -17.57
CA GLY A 71 2.39 -11.19 -16.98
C GLY A 71 3.56 -10.49 -16.26
N SER A 72 3.40 -9.20 -15.96
CA SER A 72 4.38 -8.33 -15.32
C SER A 72 3.76 -7.84 -14.02
N GLY A 73 4.32 -8.16 -12.86
CA GLY A 73 3.76 -7.79 -11.55
C GLY A 73 3.54 -6.28 -11.33
N PRO A 74 3.24 -5.85 -10.09
CA PRO A 74 2.96 -4.45 -9.78
C PRO A 74 4.06 -3.51 -10.28
N SER A 75 3.65 -2.34 -10.81
CA SER A 75 4.58 -1.36 -11.38
C SER A 75 5.38 -0.62 -10.31
N ALA A 76 4.88 -0.58 -9.08
CA ALA A 76 5.52 0.00 -7.92
C ALA A 76 5.61 -0.98 -6.75
N GLU A 77 6.56 -0.74 -5.85
CA GLU A 77 6.66 -1.45 -4.58
C GLU A 77 6.78 -0.47 -3.40
N PRO A 78 6.21 -0.81 -2.24
CA PRO A 78 6.28 -0.03 -1.02
C PRO A 78 7.58 -0.32 -0.26
N ASP A 79 8.36 0.72 0.03
CA ASP A 79 9.52 0.66 0.92
C ASP A 79 9.25 1.40 2.24
N HIS A 80 9.87 0.92 3.31
CA HIS A 80 9.78 1.51 4.65
C HIS A 80 11.10 2.20 4.96
N PHE A 81 11.08 3.53 5.03
CA PHE A 81 12.28 4.33 5.11
C PHE A 81 12.31 5.14 6.42
N PRO A 82 13.32 4.95 7.29
CA PRO A 82 13.49 5.79 8.47
C PRO A 82 14.18 7.10 8.09
N PHE A 83 13.52 8.24 8.32
CA PHE A 83 14.05 9.57 8.06
C PHE A 83 13.62 10.55 9.16
N GLY A 84 14.52 11.43 9.61
CA GLY A 84 14.19 12.42 10.64
C GLY A 84 13.69 11.83 11.98
N GLY A 85 14.03 10.56 12.27
CA GLY A 85 13.52 9.86 13.46
C GLY A 85 12.09 9.31 13.33
N GLN A 86 11.52 9.34 12.13
CA GLN A 86 10.19 8.82 11.82
C GLN A 86 10.26 7.74 10.73
N TRP A 87 9.31 6.81 10.75
CA TRP A 87 9.13 5.84 9.67
C TRP A 87 8.22 6.42 8.61
N HIS A 88 8.65 6.29 7.36
CA HIS A 88 7.88 6.66 6.18
C HIS A 88 7.58 5.43 5.34
N VAL A 89 6.46 5.47 4.61
CA VAL A 89 6.15 4.49 3.56
C VAL A 89 6.23 5.22 2.24
N VAL A 90 7.14 4.80 1.37
CA VAL A 90 7.33 5.39 0.04
C VAL A 90 7.10 4.36 -1.04
N PHE A 91 6.53 4.76 -2.16
CA PHE A 91 6.43 3.90 -3.34
C PHE A 91 7.61 4.18 -4.25
N THR A 92 8.32 3.12 -4.64
CA THR A 92 9.38 3.17 -5.63
C THR A 92 8.93 2.41 -6.87
N ALA A 93 9.36 2.87 -8.05
CA ALA A 93 9.07 2.17 -9.29
C ALA A 93 9.80 0.82 -9.29
N ARG A 94 9.07 -0.26 -9.48
CA ARG A 94 9.63 -1.61 -9.60
C ARG A 94 9.94 -1.96 -11.05
N LEU A 95 9.09 -1.48 -11.96
CA LEU A 95 9.21 -1.66 -13.40
C LEU A 95 9.38 -0.28 -14.07
N PRO A 96 9.84 -0.22 -15.34
CA PRO A 96 9.72 1.00 -16.13
C PRO A 96 8.25 1.44 -16.23
N ILE A 97 7.97 2.71 -15.93
CA ILE A 97 6.63 3.30 -16.03
C ILE A 97 6.68 4.43 -17.06
N GLU A 98 5.98 4.26 -18.18
CA GLU A 98 5.87 5.29 -19.21
C GLU A 98 4.93 6.42 -18.81
N ALA A 99 5.03 7.57 -19.48
CA ALA A 99 4.10 8.68 -19.21
C ALA A 99 2.66 8.26 -19.53
N GLY A 100 1.75 8.48 -18.59
CA GLY A 100 0.36 8.01 -18.69
C GLY A 100 0.16 6.54 -18.26
N GLY A 101 1.22 5.82 -17.93
CA GLY A 101 1.14 4.47 -17.37
C GLY A 101 0.55 4.47 -15.96
N GLU A 102 -0.14 3.38 -15.60
CA GLU A 102 -0.76 3.22 -14.29
C GLU A 102 0.26 2.82 -13.22
N ILE A 103 0.12 3.41 -12.03
CA ILE A 103 0.86 3.01 -10.83
C ILE A 103 0.01 1.97 -10.09
N THR A 104 0.56 0.78 -9.95
CA THR A 104 -0.07 -0.34 -9.24
C THR A 104 0.86 -0.90 -8.18
N VAL A 105 0.29 -1.40 -7.09
CA VAL A 105 1.02 -2.02 -5.98
C VAL A 105 0.34 -3.34 -5.61
N ASP A 106 1.09 -4.24 -4.97
CA ASP A 106 0.48 -5.41 -4.36
C ASP A 106 -0.08 -5.03 -2.98
N TYR A 107 -1.38 -5.27 -2.77
CA TYR A 107 -2.06 -5.00 -1.50
C TYR A 107 -1.86 -6.15 -0.50
N GLY A 108 -1.32 -7.27 -0.96
CA GLY A 108 -1.15 -8.50 -0.21
C GLY A 108 -2.42 -9.35 -0.10
N ASP A 109 -2.23 -10.63 0.20
CA ASP A 109 -3.28 -11.65 0.18
C ASP A 109 -4.43 -11.36 1.16
N ALA A 110 -4.10 -10.78 2.32
CA ALA A 110 -5.09 -10.47 3.35
C ALA A 110 -6.13 -9.43 2.89
N TYR A 111 -5.80 -8.58 1.91
CA TYR A 111 -6.75 -7.65 1.31
C TYR A 111 -7.93 -8.38 0.64
N TRP A 112 -7.73 -9.59 0.12
CA TRP A 112 -8.79 -10.31 -0.60
C TRP A 112 -9.67 -11.15 0.32
N ASN A 113 -9.34 -11.23 1.61
CA ASN A 113 -10.14 -11.94 2.59
C ASN A 113 -11.47 -11.19 2.83
N GLN A 114 -12.59 -11.91 2.75
CA GLN A 114 -13.94 -11.37 2.96
C GLN A 114 -14.36 -11.32 4.45
N SER A 115 -13.52 -11.86 5.34
CA SER A 115 -13.72 -11.81 6.78
C SER A 115 -12.92 -10.64 7.39
N GLU A 116 -12.23 -10.83 8.52
CA GLU A 116 -11.33 -9.81 9.04
C GLU A 116 -10.02 -9.81 8.23
N ARG A 117 -9.59 -8.61 7.81
CA ARG A 117 -8.35 -8.42 7.05
C ARG A 117 -7.23 -7.97 7.98
N GLU A 118 -6.13 -8.70 8.00
CA GLU A 118 -4.88 -8.23 8.61
C GLU A 118 -4.18 -7.25 7.65
N LEU A 119 -3.55 -6.22 8.21
CA LEU A 119 -2.77 -5.26 7.42
C LEU A 119 -1.38 -5.85 7.12
N VAL A 120 -0.99 -5.81 5.84
CA VAL A 120 0.31 -6.31 5.34
C VAL A 120 1.41 -5.26 5.47
#